data_AF-E8N118-F1
#
_entry.id   AF-E8N118-F1
#
_cell.length_a   1.000
_cell.length_b   1.000
_cell.length_c   1.000
_cell.angle_alpha   90.00
_cell.angle_beta   90.00
_cell.angle_gamma   90.00
#
_symmetry.space_group_name_H-M   'P 1'
#
loop_
_entity.id
_entity.type
_entity.pdbx_description
1 polymer ?
#
loop_
_entity_poly.entity_id
_entity_poly.type
_entity_poly.pdbx_seq_one_letter_code
_entity_poly.pdbx_strand_id
1 'polypeptide(L)' 'METSTDTQKKMELRRGVIVFAALAVLTVIEYFLGTHAAPTIFLWLIALLKAGLVIWFYMHIQRAFREEGGH' A
#
# COMPACT_ATOMS: atom_id res chain seq x y z
N MET A 1 -27.61 19.38 -5.90
CA MET A 1 -27.58 17.91 -5.97
C MET A 1 -26.11 17.51 -5.98
N GLU A 2 -25.58 17.26 -4.79
CA GLU A 2 -24.16 17.13 -4.46
C GLU A 2 -23.79 15.64 -4.47
N THR A 3 -23.49 15.09 -5.65
CA THR A 3 -23.32 13.62 -5.83
C THR A 3 -21.92 13.21 -6.29
N SER A 4 -21.03 14.18 -6.54
CA SER A 4 -19.72 13.93 -7.14
C SER A 4 -18.61 13.65 -6.12
N THR A 5 -18.71 14.18 -4.90
CA THR A 5 -17.61 14.20 -3.92
C THR A 5 -17.50 12.90 -3.10
N ASP A 6 -18.62 12.24 -2.78
CA ASP A 6 -18.63 10.97 -2.02
C ASP A 6 -18.01 9.79 -2.78
N THR A 7 -18.20 9.75 -4.09
CA THR A 7 -17.67 8.68 -4.95
C THR A 7 -16.14 8.75 -5.01
N GLN A 8 -15.57 9.96 -5.10
CA GLN A 8 -14.12 10.19 -5.16
C GLN A 8 -13.42 9.71 -3.88
N LYS A 9 -13.94 10.10 -2.70
CA LYS A 9 -13.43 9.65 -1.39
C LYS A 9 -13.49 8.13 -1.22
N LYS A 10 -14.57 7.48 -1.69
CA LYS A 10 -14.68 6.01 -1.67
C LYS A 10 -13.64 5.33 -2.55
N MET A 11 -13.31 5.91 -3.72
CA MET A 11 -12.33 5.34 -4.65
C MET A 11 -10.90 5.43 -4.09
N GLU A 12 -10.57 6.52 -3.41
CA GLU A 12 -9.30 6.68 -2.70
C GLU A 12 -9.13 5.68 -1.56
N LEU A 13 -10.12 5.61 -0.68
CA LEU A 13 -10.07 4.73 0.49
C LEU A 13 -9.92 3.28 0.05
N ARG A 14 -10.64 2.89 -1.00
CA ARG A 14 -10.58 1.55 -1.59
C ARG A 14 -9.21 1.24 -2.20
N ARG A 15 -8.53 2.22 -2.80
CA ARG A 15 -7.17 2.02 -3.34
C ARG A 15 -6.14 1.83 -2.23
N GLY A 16 -6.22 2.62 -1.15
CA GLY A 16 -5.39 2.44 0.04
C GLY A 16 -5.62 1.07 0.69
N VAL A 17 -6.88 0.65 0.83
CA VAL A 17 -7.25 -0.66 1.38
C VAL A 17 -6.73 -1.83 0.52
N ILE A 18 -6.78 -1.72 -0.82
CA ILE A 18 -6.25 -2.75 -1.72
C ILE A 18 -4.73 -2.89 -1.57
N VAL A 19 -4.00 -1.77 -1.50
CA VAL A 19 -2.54 -1.80 -1.31
C VAL A 19 -2.17 -2.32 0.07
N PHE A 20 -2.90 -1.90 1.11
CA PHE A 20 -2.75 -2.43 2.46
C PHE A 20 -2.97 -3.94 2.49
N ALA A 21 -4.03 -4.42 1.84
CA ALA A 21 -4.31 -5.85 1.73
C ALA A 21 -3.18 -6.58 0.99
N ALA A 22 -2.64 -6.02 -0.10
CA ALA A 22 -1.50 -6.60 -0.82
C ALA A 22 -0.24 -6.67 0.06
N LEU A 23 0.06 -5.63 0.83
CA LEU A 23 1.16 -5.59 1.81
C LEU A 23 0.95 -6.63 2.92
N ALA A 24 -0.28 -6.77 3.41
CA ALA A 24 -0.64 -7.74 4.44
C ALA A 24 -0.44 -9.18 3.93
N VAL A 25 -0.93 -9.51 2.72
CA VAL A 25 -0.70 -10.81 2.09
C VAL A 25 0.79 -11.09 1.90
N LEU A 26 1.55 -10.10 1.41
CA LEU A 26 3.00 -10.22 1.24
C LEU A 26 3.70 -10.52 2.58
N THR A 27 3.21 -9.93 3.69
CA THR A 27 3.71 -10.19 5.05
C THR A 27 3.41 -11.61 5.52
N VAL A 28 2.22 -12.13 5.24
CA VAL A 28 1.88 -13.52 5.59
C VAL A 28 2.79 -14.49 4.85
N ILE A 29 3.00 -14.28 3.55
CA ILE A 29 3.91 -15.10 2.73
C ILE A 29 5.34 -15.03 3.28
N GLU A 30 5.83 -13.83 3.58
CA GLU A 30 7.15 -13.61 4.17
C GLU A 30 7.32 -14.32 5.52
N TYR A 31 6.30 -14.27 6.39
CA TYR A 31 6.29 -14.95 7.67
C TYR A 31 6.39 -16.48 7.51
N PHE A 32 5.60 -17.06 6.60
CA PHE A 32 5.67 -18.48 6.29
C PHE A 32 7.05 -18.88 5.75
N LEU A 33 7.59 -18.13 4.79
CA LEU A 33 8.94 -18.37 4.27
C LEU A 33 9.99 -18.29 5.38
N GLY A 34 9.91 -17.29 6.26
CA GLY A 34 10.82 -17.13 7.39
C GLY A 34 10.75 -18.30 8.39
N THR A 35 9.55 -18.81 8.68
CA THR A 35 9.37 -19.97 9.58
C THR A 35 9.97 -21.27 9.04
N HIS A 36 10.13 -21.41 7.72
CA HIS A 36 10.73 -22.58 7.09
C HIS A 36 12.27 -22.52 6.97
N ALA A 37 12.93 -21.71 7.81
CA ALA A 37 14.38 -21.48 7.78
C ALA A 37 14.89 -20.97 6.41
N ALA A 38 14.07 -20.17 5.72
CA ALA A 38 14.51 -19.52 4.50
C ALA A 38 15.70 -18.58 4.79
N PRO A 39 16.64 -18.43 3.83
CA PRO A 39 17.78 -17.55 4.00
C PRO A 39 17.34 -16.11 4.30
N THR A 40 17.94 -15.49 5.32
CA THR A 40 17.62 -14.12 5.79
C THR A 40 17.68 -13.05 4.68
N ILE A 41 18.42 -13.33 3.60
CA ILE A 41 18.51 -12.47 2.41
C ILE A 41 17.14 -12.30 1.71
N PHE A 42 16.30 -13.35 1.68
CA PHE A 42 14.98 -13.27 1.08
C PHE A 42 14.04 -12.39 1.90
N LEU A 43 14.12 -12.46 3.22
CA LEU A 43 13.34 -11.61 4.13
C LEU A 43 13.73 -10.13 3.96
N TRP A 44 15.03 -9.85 3.85
CA TRP A 44 15.52 -8.50 3.57
C TRP A 44 15.05 -7.96 2.22
N LEU A 45 15.03 -8.80 1.18
CA LEU A 45 14.55 -8.42 -0.14
C LEU A 45 13.05 -8.09 -0.12
N ILE A 46 12.24 -8.91 0.57
CA ILE A 46 10.80 -8.66 0.70
C ILE A 46 10.54 -7.41 1.55
N ALA A 47 11.31 -7.21 2.63
CA ALA A 47 11.22 -6.01 3.45
C ALA A 47 11.55 -4.73 2.65
N LEU A 48 12.58 -4.76 1.79
CA LEU A 48 12.91 -3.66 0.87
C LEU A 48 11.82 -3.44 -0.17
N LEU A 49 11.27 -4.50 -0.75
CA LEU A 49 10.17 -4.43 -1.71
C LEU A 49 8.93 -3.78 -1.07
N LYS A 50 8.63 -4.17 0.16
CA LYS A 50 7.52 -3.66 0.97
C LYS A 50 7.74 -2.17 1.31
N ALA A 51 8.95 -1.77 1.71
CA ALA A 51 9.30 -0.38 1.95
C ALA A 51 9.19 0.48 0.68
N GLY A 52 9.66 -0.03 -0.47
CA GLY A 52 9.50 0.63 -1.77
C GLY A 52 8.03 0.79 -2.17
N LEU A 53 7.22 -0.26 -1.97
CA LEU A 53 5.78 -0.23 -2.27
C LEU A 53 5.05 0.77 -1.36
N VAL A 54 5.39 0.83 -0.07
CA VAL A 54 4.85 1.84 0.86
C VAL A 54 5.27 3.25 0.45
N ILE A 55 6.54 3.49 0.11
CA ILE A 55 6.98 4.84 -0.31
C ILE A 55 6.27 5.27 -1.61
N TRP A 56 6.10 4.34 -2.55
CA TRP A 56 5.47 4.65 -3.82
C TRP A 56 3.94 4.79 -3.72
N PHE A 57 3.26 3.94 -2.96
CA PHE A 57 1.79 3.95 -2.85
C PHE A 57 1.22 4.71 -1.64
N TYR A 58 1.99 5.00 -0.60
CA TYR A 58 1.52 5.80 0.53
C TYR A 58 2.15 7.19 0.52
N MET A 59 3.44 7.29 0.20
CA MET A 59 4.15 8.58 0.25
C MET A 59 3.87 9.47 -0.97
N HIS A 60 3.63 8.89 -2.16
CA HIS A 60 3.27 9.67 -3.37
C HIS A 60 1.75 9.79 -3.59
N ILE A 61 0.92 8.95 -2.97
CA ILE A 61 -0.54 9.08 -3.05
C ILE A 61 -1.05 10.27 -2.23
N GLN A 62 -0.31 10.67 -1.19
CA GLN A 62 -0.59 11.88 -0.41
C GLN A 62 -0.21 13.18 -1.13
N ARG A 63 0.63 13.13 -2.18
CA ARG A 63 0.98 14.34 -2.95
C ARG A 63 0.00 14.59 -4.10
N ALA A 64 -0.53 13.53 -4.73
CA ALA A 64 -1.59 13.67 -5.73
C ALA A 64 -2.91 14.18 -5.13
N PHE A 65 -3.23 13.87 -3.86
CA PHE A 65 -4.45 14.33 -3.20
C PHE A 65 -4.33 15.68 -2.46
N ARG A 66 -3.15 16.33 -2.48
CA ARG A 66 -2.98 17.70 -1.96
C ARG A 66 -2.98 18.77 -3.05
N GLU A 67 -2.85 18.41 -4.32
CA GLU A 67 -2.88 19.38 -5.44
C GLU A 67 -4.26 19.49 -6.13
N GLU A 68 -5.23 18.62 -5.82
CA GLU A 68 -6.61 18.69 -6.35
C GLU A 68 -7.67 18.92 -5.26
N GLY A 69 -7.29 19.58 -4.15
CA GLY A 69 -8.23 20.20 -3.20
C GLY A 69 -8.57 21.66 -3.54
N GLY A 70 -8.19 22.12 -4.74
CA GLY A 70 -8.48 23.45 -5.24
C GLY A 70 -9.74 23.44 -6.12
N HIS A 71 -10.86 23.81 -5.49
CA HIS A 71 -12.00 24.61 -5.97
C HIS A 71 -13.29 24.15 -5.29
#